data_AF-A0A0E0BT57-F1
#
_entry.id   AF-A0A0E0BT57-F1
#
_cell.length_a   1.000
_cell.length_b   1.000
_cell.length_c   1.000
_cell.angle_alpha   90.00
_cell.angle_beta   90.00
_cell.angle_gamma   90.00
#
_symmetry.space_group_name_H-M   'P 1'
#
loop_
_entity.id
_entity.type
_entity.pdbx_description
1 polymer ?
#
loop_
_entity_poly.entity_id
_entity_poly.type
_entity_poly.pdbx_seq_one_letter_code
_entity_poly.pdbx_strand_id
1 'polypeptide(L)'
;MRVIRGPKCKIPPTIPPIHIPLHRHSPSLLPSSPLAVAAAAAADAAATTSRKERAMSDSEEHHFESKADAGASMTYPQQAGTIRKNGYIVIKNRPCKVVEVSTSKTGKHGHAKCHFVAIDIFTAKKLEDIVPSSHNCDVPHVNRTEYQLIDISEDGFVSLLTENGNTKDDLRLPTDDNLLSQIKDGFGEGKDLVVTVMSAMGEEQICALKDIGPK
;
A
#
# COMPACT_ATOMS: atom_id res chain seq x y z
N MET A 1 23.66 17.07 58.74
CA MET A 1 24.66 16.62 57.74
C MET A 1 24.31 15.22 57.24
N ARG A 2 24.55 14.96 55.96
CA ARG A 2 24.40 13.70 55.16
C ARG A 2 24.98 12.46 55.90
N VAL A 3 24.61 11.20 55.64
CA VAL A 3 24.80 10.45 54.38
C VAL A 3 23.86 9.21 54.33
N ILE A 4 23.11 9.10 53.23
CA ILE A 4 22.25 7.98 52.86
C ILE A 4 23.12 6.95 52.12
N ARG A 5 23.18 5.69 52.58
CA ARG A 5 23.91 4.60 51.90
C ARG A 5 23.06 4.03 50.77
N GLY A 6 23.40 4.34 49.52
CA GLY A 6 22.84 3.71 48.33
C GLY A 6 23.51 2.36 48.02
N PRO A 7 22.79 1.39 47.44
CA PRO A 7 23.34 0.08 47.07
C PRO A 7 24.21 0.18 45.80
N LYS A 8 25.36 -0.50 45.83
CA LYS A 8 26.32 -0.60 44.72
C LYS A 8 25.71 -1.39 43.55
N CYS A 9 25.46 -0.71 42.43
CA CYS A 9 25.20 -1.35 41.15
C CYS A 9 26.49 -2.00 40.62
N LYS A 10 26.51 -3.34 40.52
CA LYS A 10 27.56 -4.08 39.82
C LYS A 10 27.31 -4.00 38.31
N ILE A 11 28.31 -3.47 37.60
CA ILE A 11 28.40 -3.44 36.13
C ILE A 11 28.95 -4.80 35.65
N PRO A 12 28.33 -5.49 34.68
CA PRO A 12 28.98 -6.62 34.00
C PRO A 12 29.83 -6.15 32.79
N PRO A 13 30.93 -6.85 32.46
CA PRO A 13 31.89 -6.42 31.45
C PRO A 13 31.55 -6.88 30.01
N THR A 14 31.79 -5.96 29.07
CA THR A 14 32.34 -6.09 27.70
C THR A 14 32.12 -7.35 26.84
N ILE A 15 31.59 -7.06 25.65
CA ILE A 15 31.41 -7.85 24.41
C ILE A 15 32.74 -8.39 23.83
N PRO A 16 32.74 -9.58 23.20
CA PRO A 16 33.68 -9.89 22.11
C PRO A 16 32.99 -9.93 20.71
N PRO A 17 33.71 -9.55 19.63
CA PRO A 17 33.14 -9.48 18.27
C PRO A 17 33.13 -10.85 17.58
N ILE A 18 32.02 -11.20 16.92
CA ILE A 18 31.94 -12.39 16.07
C ILE A 18 32.12 -11.98 14.61
N HIS A 19 33.10 -12.65 14.00
CA HIS A 19 33.68 -12.45 12.68
C HIS A 19 32.74 -12.91 11.56
N ILE A 20 32.63 -12.09 10.51
CA ILE A 20 31.94 -12.33 9.24
C ILE A 20 32.87 -13.13 8.31
N PRO A 21 32.42 -14.17 7.59
CA PRO A 21 33.10 -14.58 6.36
C PRO A 21 32.34 -14.06 5.14
N LEU A 22 32.92 -13.04 4.50
CA LEU A 22 32.73 -12.70 3.10
C LEU A 22 33.34 -13.83 2.26
N HIS A 23 32.55 -14.52 1.45
CA HIS A 23 33.07 -15.18 0.23
C HIS A 23 32.09 -14.97 -0.92
N ARG A 24 32.60 -14.22 -1.92
CA ARG A 24 32.10 -14.14 -3.29
C ARG A 24 32.22 -15.52 -3.94
N HIS A 25 31.25 -15.87 -4.78
CA HIS A 25 31.53 -16.17 -6.19
C HIS A 25 30.23 -16.22 -7.00
N SER A 26 30.16 -15.31 -7.98
CA SER A 26 29.44 -15.46 -9.25
C SER A 26 30.05 -16.66 -10.03
N PRO A 27 29.29 -17.37 -10.89
CA PRO A 27 28.92 -16.83 -12.20
C PRO A 27 27.53 -17.23 -12.76
N SER A 28 27.12 -16.45 -13.77
CA SER A 28 26.21 -16.72 -14.89
C SER A 28 25.66 -18.13 -15.08
N LEU A 29 24.40 -18.24 -15.51
CA LEU A 29 24.01 -18.68 -16.86
C LEU A 29 22.48 -18.75 -16.98
N LEU A 30 21.96 -18.06 -18.01
CA LEU A 30 20.65 -18.30 -18.62
C LEU A 30 20.63 -19.74 -19.19
N PRO A 31 19.47 -20.41 -19.33
CA PRO A 31 18.73 -20.25 -20.60
C PRO A 31 17.19 -20.33 -20.49
N SER A 32 16.57 -19.61 -21.41
CA SER A 32 15.51 -20.06 -22.32
C SER A 32 14.32 -20.86 -21.78
N SER A 33 13.14 -20.25 -21.96
CA SER A 33 11.84 -20.91 -22.16
C SER A 33 11.95 -22.13 -23.09
N PRO A 34 11.08 -23.15 -22.92
CA PRO A 34 9.83 -23.09 -23.68
C PRO A 34 8.59 -23.63 -22.93
N LEU A 35 7.46 -23.10 -23.40
CA LEU A 35 6.13 -23.68 -23.52
C LEU A 35 5.81 -25.07 -22.91
N ALA A 36 4.57 -25.12 -22.41
CA ALA A 36 3.57 -26.19 -22.54
C ALA A 36 3.37 -27.15 -21.37
N VAL A 37 2.28 -26.92 -20.62
CA VAL A 37 1.36 -27.97 -20.12
C VAL A 37 -0.05 -27.35 -20.08
N ALA A 38 -0.82 -27.49 -21.16
CA ALA A 38 -1.88 -28.47 -21.38
C ALA A 38 -3.25 -28.02 -20.81
N ALA A 39 -4.06 -27.45 -21.70
CA ALA A 39 -5.51 -27.31 -21.58
C ALA A 39 -6.19 -28.62 -22.03
N ALA A 40 -7.28 -28.99 -21.36
CA ALA A 40 -8.10 -30.15 -21.69
C ALA A 40 -9.49 -29.73 -22.21
N ALA A 41 -9.78 -30.24 -23.42
CA ALA A 41 -11.04 -30.81 -23.92
C ALA A 41 -12.32 -29.95 -24.12
N ALA A 42 -12.74 -29.88 -25.41
CA ALA A 42 -14.04 -30.31 -25.99
C ALA A 42 -14.43 -29.35 -27.15
N ALA A 43 -14.27 -29.75 -28.43
CA ALA A 43 -15.22 -30.48 -29.28
C ALA A 43 -16.43 -29.63 -29.74
N ASP A 44 -16.45 -29.21 -31.02
CA ASP A 44 -17.39 -29.73 -32.04
C ASP A 44 -17.07 -29.12 -33.43
N ALA A 45 -17.51 -29.81 -34.49
CA ALA A 45 -17.07 -29.65 -35.86
C ALA A 45 -18.25 -29.32 -36.79
N ALA A 46 -18.06 -28.44 -37.77
CA ALA A 46 -18.66 -28.58 -39.10
C ALA A 46 -18.19 -27.47 -40.05
N ALA A 47 -17.63 -27.90 -41.19
CA ALA A 47 -17.35 -27.10 -42.37
C ALA A 47 -18.63 -26.82 -43.18
N THR A 48 -18.63 -25.78 -44.04
CA THR A 48 -19.02 -25.84 -45.47
C THR A 48 -19.14 -24.44 -46.13
N THR A 49 -18.21 -24.20 -47.07
CA THR A 49 -18.29 -23.43 -48.33
C THR A 49 -18.77 -21.97 -48.43
N SER A 50 -17.83 -21.10 -48.82
CA SER A 50 -17.80 -20.27 -50.05
C SER A 50 -19.01 -19.39 -50.42
N ARG A 51 -18.82 -18.07 -50.34
CA ARG A 51 -19.11 -17.16 -51.47
C ARG A 51 -18.32 -15.85 -51.41
N LYS A 52 -18.08 -15.33 -52.61
CA LYS A 52 -17.12 -14.33 -53.07
C LYS A 52 -17.68 -12.90 -53.01
N GLU A 53 -16.80 -11.98 -52.58
CA GLU A 53 -16.71 -10.51 -52.76
C GLU A 53 -17.93 -9.60 -52.57
N ARG A 54 -17.75 -8.59 -51.69
CA ARG A 54 -17.97 -7.16 -51.99
C ARG A 54 -17.23 -6.28 -50.97
N ALA A 55 -16.41 -5.37 -51.48
CA ALA A 55 -15.87 -4.24 -50.72
C ALA A 55 -17.00 -3.24 -50.44
N MET A 56 -17.16 -2.86 -49.17
CA MET A 56 -17.87 -1.64 -48.76
C MET A 56 -17.05 -1.04 -47.61
N SER A 57 -16.56 0.17 -47.87
CA SER A 57 -16.03 1.08 -46.88
C SER A 57 -17.13 1.38 -45.87
N ASP A 58 -16.89 1.12 -44.58
CA ASP A 58 -17.70 1.67 -43.51
C ASP A 58 -16.80 2.11 -42.35
N SER A 59 -17.11 3.28 -41.83
CA SER A 59 -16.32 4.07 -40.92
C SER A 59 -16.48 3.51 -39.50
N GLU A 60 -15.62 2.58 -39.09
CA GLU A 60 -15.62 2.11 -37.70
C GLU A 60 -14.85 3.11 -36.82
N GLU A 61 -15.63 3.91 -36.09
CA GLU A 61 -15.23 4.50 -34.82
C GLU A 61 -14.55 3.44 -33.97
N HIS A 62 -13.22 3.54 -33.82
CA HIS A 62 -12.51 2.81 -32.79
C HIS A 62 -12.96 3.38 -31.43
N HIS A 63 -14.08 2.86 -30.93
CA HIS A 63 -14.35 2.79 -29.51
C HIS A 63 -13.20 1.97 -28.91
N PHE A 64 -12.14 2.67 -28.51
CA PHE A 64 -11.04 2.08 -27.76
C PHE A 64 -11.65 1.66 -26.42
N GLU A 65 -12.02 0.38 -26.35
CA GLU A 65 -12.52 -0.27 -25.16
C GLU A 65 -11.61 0.12 -23.99
N SER A 66 -12.21 0.85 -23.07
CA SER A 66 -11.98 0.84 -21.63
C SER A 66 -10.63 0.24 -21.25
N LYS A 67 -9.64 1.10 -21.02
CA LYS A 67 -8.38 0.85 -20.31
C LYS A 67 -8.48 -0.43 -19.47
N ALA A 68 -7.96 -1.52 -20.03
CA ALA A 68 -7.94 -2.82 -19.37
C ALA A 68 -7.29 -2.64 -18.00
N ASP A 69 -8.09 -2.74 -16.94
CA ASP A 69 -7.58 -2.81 -15.57
C ASP A 69 -6.90 -4.17 -15.46
N ALA A 70 -5.63 -4.20 -15.85
CA ALA A 70 -4.84 -5.38 -16.04
C ALA A 70 -4.51 -5.99 -14.67
N GLY A 71 -5.51 -6.60 -14.01
CA GLY A 71 -5.36 -7.55 -12.90
C GLY A 71 -4.32 -7.20 -11.85
N ALA A 72 -4.09 -5.92 -11.57
CA ALA A 72 -3.09 -5.49 -10.61
C ALA A 72 -3.65 -5.83 -9.23
N SER A 73 -3.07 -6.84 -8.58
CA SER A 73 -3.47 -7.22 -7.23
C SER A 73 -3.27 -6.02 -6.31
N MET A 74 -4.33 -5.59 -5.60
CA MET A 74 -4.28 -4.46 -4.67
C MET A 74 -3.39 -4.75 -3.44
N THR A 75 -3.00 -6.01 -3.28
CA THR A 75 -2.17 -6.53 -2.20
C THR A 75 -1.11 -7.47 -2.76
N TYR A 76 -0.02 -7.62 -2.00
CA TYR A 76 0.99 -8.63 -2.24
C TYR A 76 1.18 -9.50 -0.99
N PRO A 77 1.46 -10.81 -1.16
CA PRO A 77 1.71 -11.70 -0.04
C PRO A 77 3.10 -11.42 0.57
N GLN A 78 3.16 -11.30 1.90
CA GLN A 78 4.40 -11.18 2.66
C GLN A 78 4.34 -12.08 3.88
N GLN A 79 5.45 -12.75 4.20
CA GLN A 79 5.52 -13.61 5.38
C GLN A 79 5.30 -12.80 6.68
N ALA A 80 4.41 -13.27 7.55
CA ALA A 80 4.08 -12.57 8.81
C ALA A 80 5.33 -12.24 9.65
N GLY A 81 6.27 -13.19 9.72
CA GLY A 81 7.52 -13.02 10.47
C GLY A 81 8.45 -11.91 9.97
N THR A 82 8.25 -11.38 8.76
CA THR A 82 9.05 -10.26 8.22
C THR A 82 8.39 -8.90 8.39
N ILE A 83 7.10 -8.84 8.74
CA ILE A 83 6.40 -7.58 8.99
C ILE A 83 6.97 -6.91 10.24
N ARG A 84 7.16 -5.59 10.18
CA ARG A 84 7.76 -4.76 11.24
C ARG A 84 6.82 -3.62 11.61
N LYS A 85 7.10 -2.97 12.74
CA LYS A 85 6.44 -1.72 13.13
C LYS A 85 6.53 -0.68 12.02
N ASN A 86 5.46 0.08 11.82
CA ASN A 86 5.24 1.02 10.72
C ASN A 86 5.09 0.38 9.33
N GLY A 87 5.10 -0.96 9.23
CA GLY A 87 4.68 -1.66 8.02
C GLY A 87 3.16 -1.62 7.82
N TYR A 88 2.70 -2.18 6.72
CA TYR A 88 1.28 -2.34 6.42
C TYR A 88 0.89 -3.81 6.43
N ILE A 89 -0.38 -4.07 6.76
CA ILE A 89 -0.98 -5.40 6.75
C ILE A 89 -2.48 -5.25 6.50
N VAL A 90 -3.08 -6.20 5.79
CA VAL A 90 -4.53 -6.28 5.66
C VAL A 90 -5.09 -7.13 6.79
N ILE A 91 -5.96 -6.55 7.62
CA ILE A 91 -6.69 -7.27 8.67
C ILE A 91 -8.17 -7.13 8.38
N LYS A 92 -8.89 -8.25 8.26
CA LYS A 92 -10.35 -8.27 7.95
C LYS A 92 -10.70 -7.43 6.71
N ASN A 93 -9.91 -7.55 5.65
CA ASN A 93 -10.07 -6.80 4.39
C ASN A 93 -9.97 -5.27 4.55
N ARG A 94 -9.28 -4.78 5.58
CA ARG A 94 -9.01 -3.36 5.79
C ARG A 94 -7.50 -3.11 5.77
N PRO A 95 -7.01 -2.10 5.02
CA PRO A 95 -5.61 -1.73 5.02
C PRO A 95 -5.23 -1.06 6.34
N CYS A 96 -4.29 -1.66 7.07
CA CYS A 96 -3.90 -1.18 8.39
C CYS A 96 -2.39 -0.89 8.44
N LYS A 97 -2.01 0.13 9.21
CA LYS A 97 -0.63 0.42 9.59
C LYS A 97 -0.31 -0.25 10.92
N VAL A 98 0.74 -1.05 10.94
CA VAL A 98 1.19 -1.78 12.13
C VAL A 98 1.83 -0.83 13.13
N VAL A 99 1.26 -0.73 14.33
CA VAL A 99 1.80 0.10 15.42
C VAL A 99 2.65 -0.71 16.40
N GLU A 100 2.36 -2.01 16.54
CA GLU A 100 3.08 -2.92 17.43
C GLU A 100 3.14 -4.34 16.86
N VAL A 101 4.27 -5.01 17.07
CA VAL A 101 4.45 -6.43 16.72
C VAL A 101 5.03 -7.14 17.93
N SER A 102 4.32 -8.14 18.43
CA SER A 102 4.82 -9.06 19.46
C SER A 102 4.99 -10.44 18.86
N THR A 103 6.12 -11.10 19.11
CA THR A 103 6.37 -12.45 18.61
C THR A 103 6.60 -13.39 19.77
N SER A 104 5.74 -14.40 19.90
CA SER A 104 5.81 -15.40 20.97
C SER A 104 6.21 -16.77 20.41
N LYS A 105 7.13 -17.47 21.08
CA LYS A 105 7.47 -18.86 20.74
C LYS A 105 6.54 -19.79 21.51
N THR A 106 5.83 -20.67 20.81
CA THR A 106 4.95 -21.64 21.46
C THR A 106 5.72 -22.91 21.85
N GLY A 107 6.46 -22.85 22.95
CA GLY A 107 7.22 -23.99 23.48
C GLY A 107 8.56 -24.26 22.77
N LYS A 108 9.10 -25.48 22.94
CA LYS A 108 10.47 -25.85 22.53
C LYS A 108 10.65 -26.05 21.01
N HIS A 109 9.64 -26.58 20.33
CA HIS A 109 9.66 -26.87 18.89
C HIS A 109 8.57 -26.13 18.10
N GLY A 110 7.81 -25.26 18.76
CA GLY A 110 6.69 -24.57 18.11
C GLY A 110 7.15 -23.41 17.24
N HIS A 111 6.41 -23.20 16.15
CA HIS A 111 6.54 -21.99 15.34
C HIS A 111 6.21 -20.76 16.17
N ALA A 112 6.88 -19.66 15.86
CA ALA A 112 6.56 -18.39 16.51
C ALA A 112 5.20 -17.88 16.01
N LYS A 113 4.43 -17.27 16.90
CA LYS A 113 3.17 -16.57 16.58
C LYS A 113 3.41 -15.08 16.68
N CYS A 114 3.03 -14.35 15.64
CA CYS A 114 3.10 -12.91 15.58
C CYS A 114 1.73 -12.34 15.95
N HIS A 115 1.70 -11.52 16.99
CA HIS A 115 0.57 -10.71 17.41
C HIS A 115 0.77 -9.30 16.86
N PHE A 116 -0.08 -8.90 15.94
CA PHE A 116 -0.07 -7.59 15.33
C PHE A 116 -1.12 -6.71 15.98
N VAL A 117 -0.70 -5.50 16.33
CA VAL A 117 -1.60 -4.40 16.63
C VAL A 117 -1.44 -3.39 15.53
N ALA A 118 -2.53 -3.11 14.82
CA ALA A 118 -2.54 -2.18 13.69
C ALA A 118 -3.69 -1.18 13.82
N ILE A 119 -3.57 -0.07 13.12
CA ILE A 119 -4.60 0.96 13.03
C ILE A 119 -4.98 1.09 11.56
N ASP A 120 -6.26 1.01 11.27
CA ASP A 120 -6.82 1.27 9.94
C ASP A 120 -6.43 2.67 9.48
N ILE A 121 -5.89 2.78 8.27
CA ILE A 121 -5.36 4.05 7.73
C ILE A 121 -6.46 5.06 7.38
N PHE A 122 -7.70 4.60 7.18
CA PHE A 122 -8.84 5.44 6.79
C PHE A 122 -9.80 5.69 7.96
N THR A 123 -10.12 4.64 8.73
CA THR A 123 -11.09 4.77 9.84
C THR A 123 -10.46 5.07 11.20
N ALA A 124 -9.13 5.07 11.30
CA ALA A 124 -8.38 5.18 12.54
C ALA A 124 -8.76 4.15 13.63
N LYS A 125 -9.48 3.07 13.25
CA LYS A 125 -9.88 2.00 14.17
C LYS A 125 -8.71 1.06 14.45
N LYS A 126 -8.52 0.74 15.72
CA LYS A 126 -7.53 -0.25 16.16
C LYS A 126 -8.02 -1.65 15.84
N LEU A 127 -7.20 -2.45 15.17
CA LEU A 127 -7.44 -3.85 14.83
C LEU A 127 -6.26 -4.70 15.29
N GLU A 128 -6.57 -5.92 15.73
CA GLU A 128 -5.59 -6.86 16.25
C GLU A 128 -5.75 -8.20 15.53
N ASP A 129 -4.63 -8.87 15.25
CA ASP A 129 -4.62 -10.18 14.61
C ASP A 129 -3.42 -11.03 15.08
N ILE A 130 -3.61 -12.34 15.09
CA ILE A 130 -2.58 -13.31 15.49
C ILE A 130 -2.36 -14.28 14.34
N VAL A 131 -1.18 -14.21 13.73
CA VAL A 131 -0.82 -15.04 12.59
C VAL A 131 0.46 -15.81 12.90
N PRO A 132 0.54 -17.11 12.55
CA PRO A 132 1.80 -17.85 12.62
C PRO A 132 2.89 -17.17 11.77
N SER A 133 4.11 -17.07 12.29
CA SER A 133 5.24 -16.40 11.63
C SER A 133 5.61 -16.97 10.25
N SER A 134 5.25 -18.22 9.96
CA SER A 134 5.47 -18.89 8.68
C SER A 134 4.35 -18.66 7.66
N HIS A 135 3.19 -18.14 8.08
CA HIS A 135 2.07 -17.89 7.18
C HIS A 135 2.29 -16.57 6.44
N ASN A 136 1.75 -16.50 5.22
CA ASN A 136 1.70 -15.26 4.46
C ASN A 136 0.50 -14.42 4.92
N CYS A 137 0.73 -13.12 5.00
CA CYS A 137 -0.28 -12.09 5.18
C CYS A 137 -0.34 -11.23 3.92
N ASP A 138 -1.51 -10.70 3.62
CA ASP A 138 -1.65 -9.69 2.58
C ASP A 138 -1.14 -8.34 3.07
N VAL A 139 -0.33 -7.70 2.26
CA VAL A 139 0.16 -6.34 2.48
C VAL A 139 -0.42 -5.44 1.39
N PRO A 140 -1.13 -4.35 1.75
CA PRO A 140 -1.73 -3.47 0.76
C PRO A 140 -0.65 -2.61 0.09
N HIS A 141 -0.86 -2.30 -1.19
CA HIS A 141 -0.16 -1.21 -1.85
C HIS A 141 -0.74 0.12 -1.34
N VAL A 142 0.10 0.91 -0.66
CA VAL A 142 -0.27 2.22 -0.12
C VAL A 142 0.51 3.28 -0.87
N ASN A 143 -0.16 4.03 -1.73
CA ASN A 143 0.44 5.16 -2.44
C ASN A 143 0.04 6.46 -1.76
N ARG A 144 0.97 7.41 -1.71
CA ARG A 144 0.71 8.78 -1.27
C ARG A 144 1.09 9.71 -2.40
N THR A 145 0.14 10.53 -2.83
CA THR A 145 0.36 11.50 -3.89
C THR A 145 0.02 12.88 -3.35
N GLU A 146 0.89 13.84 -3.65
CA GLU A 146 0.69 15.24 -3.31
C GLU A 146 -0.04 15.94 -4.46
N TYR A 147 -1.06 16.71 -4.13
CA TYR A 147 -1.83 17.50 -5.09
C TYR A 147 -1.99 18.92 -4.59
N GLN A 148 -1.99 19.89 -5.48
CA GLN A 148 -2.25 21.29 -5.11
C GLN A 148 -3.75 21.51 -4.97
N LEU A 149 -4.18 22.09 -3.87
CA LEU A 149 -5.58 22.45 -3.66
C LEU A 149 -5.91 23.69 -4.50
N ILE A 150 -6.88 23.59 -5.40
CA ILE A 150 -7.36 24.70 -6.23
C ILE A 150 -8.58 25.35 -5.59
N ASP A 151 -9.58 24.53 -5.25
CA ASP A 151 -10.86 25.02 -4.78
C ASP A 151 -11.55 24.01 -3.84
N ILE A 152 -12.46 24.51 -3.02
CA ILE A 152 -13.32 23.73 -2.13
C ILE A 152 -14.77 24.09 -2.45
N SER A 153 -15.51 23.13 -3.02
CA SER A 153 -16.92 23.31 -3.33
C SER A 153 -17.78 23.35 -2.05
N GLU A 154 -18.89 24.08 -2.10
CA GLU A 154 -19.87 24.16 -1.00
C GLU A 154 -20.48 22.79 -0.64
N ASP A 155 -20.54 21.89 -1.62
CA ASP A 155 -21.02 20.50 -1.46
C ASP A 155 -20.03 19.59 -0.73
N GLY A 156 -18.84 20.10 -0.34
CA GLY A 156 -17.82 19.37 0.41
C GLY A 156 -16.86 18.54 -0.45
N PHE A 157 -16.85 18.77 -1.75
CA PHE A 157 -15.85 18.22 -2.69
C PHE A 157 -14.66 19.17 -2.82
N VAL A 158 -13.49 18.61 -3.09
CA VAL A 158 -12.26 19.39 -3.32
C VAL A 158 -11.79 19.23 -4.75
N SER A 159 -11.32 20.33 -5.32
CA SER A 159 -10.69 20.38 -6.63
C SER A 159 -9.19 20.40 -6.48
N LEU A 160 -8.53 19.33 -6.92
CA LEU A 160 -7.09 19.15 -6.77
C LEU A 160 -6.38 19.18 -8.12
N LEU A 161 -5.28 19.92 -8.23
CA LEU A 161 -4.44 19.91 -9.42
C LEU A 161 -3.45 18.75 -9.37
N THR A 162 -3.46 17.93 -10.42
CA THR A 162 -2.45 16.91 -10.67
C THR A 162 -1.24 17.49 -11.39
N GLU A 163 -0.07 16.86 -11.26
CA GLU A 163 1.16 17.26 -11.98
C GLU A 163 0.99 17.24 -13.51
N ASN A 164 0.02 16.47 -14.00
CA ASN A 164 -0.30 16.36 -15.43
C ASN A 164 -1.13 17.54 -15.95
N GLY A 165 -1.51 18.49 -15.10
CA GLY A 165 -2.38 19.62 -15.45
C GLY A 165 -3.87 19.29 -15.49
N ASN A 166 -4.26 18.07 -15.11
CA ASN A 166 -5.67 17.70 -14.93
C ASN A 166 -6.16 18.05 -13.53
N THR A 167 -7.46 18.31 -13.38
CA THR A 167 -8.12 18.46 -12.08
C THR A 167 -8.73 17.12 -11.63
N LYS A 168 -8.70 16.90 -10.32
CA LYS A 168 -9.30 15.75 -9.64
C LYS A 168 -10.33 16.29 -8.65
N ASP A 169 -11.61 16.04 -8.97
CA ASP A 169 -12.79 16.60 -8.29
C ASP A 169 -13.66 15.52 -7.62
N ASP A 170 -13.17 14.28 -7.54
CA ASP A 170 -13.87 13.11 -7.00
C ASP A 170 -13.68 12.93 -5.47
N LEU A 171 -12.75 13.67 -4.87
CA LEU A 171 -12.43 13.58 -3.45
C LEU A 171 -13.30 14.51 -2.61
N ARG A 172 -13.71 13.99 -1.46
CA ARG A 172 -14.41 14.74 -0.43
C ARG A 172 -13.45 15.23 0.64
N LEU A 173 -13.87 16.27 1.33
CA LEU A 173 -13.18 16.74 2.53
C LEU A 173 -13.04 15.60 3.56
N PRO A 174 -11.90 15.54 4.28
CA PRO A 174 -11.66 14.49 5.26
C PRO A 174 -12.65 14.58 6.42
N THR A 175 -12.98 13.42 7.01
CA THR A 175 -13.89 13.34 8.18
C THR A 175 -13.23 13.81 9.48
N ASP A 176 -11.89 13.93 9.50
CA ASP A 176 -11.15 14.40 10.66
C ASP A 176 -11.30 15.93 10.84
N ASP A 177 -11.99 16.35 11.91
CA ASP A 177 -12.29 17.76 12.19
C ASP A 177 -11.05 18.67 12.24
N ASN A 178 -9.93 18.16 12.77
CA ASN A 178 -8.67 18.91 12.85
C ASN A 178 -8.10 19.20 11.46
N LEU A 179 -8.08 18.19 10.59
CA LEU A 179 -7.56 18.30 9.23
C LEU A 179 -8.50 19.15 8.36
N LEU A 180 -9.82 18.97 8.55
CA LEU A 180 -10.85 19.76 7.91
C LEU A 180 -10.71 21.25 8.21
N SER A 181 -10.52 21.60 9.48
CA SER A 181 -10.37 22.99 9.92
C SER A 181 -9.11 23.61 9.32
N GLN A 182 -7.98 22.91 9.37
CA GLN A 182 -6.71 23.38 8.79
C GLN A 182 -6.81 23.65 7.29
N ILE A 183 -7.50 22.78 6.54
CA ILE A 183 -7.71 22.97 5.09
C ILE A 183 -8.58 24.20 4.83
N LYS A 184 -9.71 24.35 5.55
CA LYS A 184 -10.63 25.48 5.39
C LYS A 184 -10.00 26.81 5.80
N ASP A 185 -9.29 26.84 6.91
CA ASP A 185 -8.62 28.02 7.43
C ASP A 185 -7.49 28.45 6.49
N GLY A 186 -6.63 27.52 6.08
CA GLY A 186 -5.54 27.82 5.15
C GLY A 186 -6.04 28.28 3.77
N PHE A 187 -7.13 27.71 3.28
CA PHE A 187 -7.77 28.16 2.04
C PHE A 187 -8.40 29.55 2.19
N GLY A 188 -9.08 29.82 3.31
CA GLY A 188 -9.67 31.13 3.61
C GLY A 188 -8.63 32.25 3.81
N GLU A 189 -7.43 31.90 4.27
CA GLU A 189 -6.28 32.81 4.37
C GLU A 189 -5.61 33.08 3.00
N GLY A 190 -6.02 32.37 1.94
CA GLY A 190 -5.44 32.50 0.60
C GLY A 190 -4.03 31.90 0.48
N LYS A 191 -3.70 30.90 1.29
CA LYS A 191 -2.41 30.19 1.21
C LYS A 191 -2.43 29.13 0.11
N ASP A 192 -1.29 28.91 -0.53
CA ASP A 192 -1.10 27.76 -1.42
C ASP A 192 -0.94 26.49 -0.59
N LEU A 193 -1.96 25.63 -0.61
CA LEU A 193 -1.97 24.37 0.11
C LEU A 193 -1.69 23.20 -0.84
N VAL A 194 -0.83 22.28 -0.39
CA VAL A 194 -0.68 20.96 -0.99
C VAL A 194 -1.25 19.92 -0.05
N VAL A 195 -2.19 19.13 -0.55
CA VAL A 195 -2.80 18.03 0.18
C VAL A 195 -2.14 16.72 -0.24
N THR A 196 -1.87 15.85 0.72
CA THR A 196 -1.43 14.49 0.47
C THR A 196 -2.63 13.56 0.53
N VAL A 197 -2.92 12.91 -0.59
CA VAL A 197 -3.95 11.88 -0.69
C VAL A 197 -3.29 10.52 -0.57
N MET A 198 -3.81 9.68 0.30
CA MET A 198 -3.41 8.29 0.44
C MET A 198 -4.44 7.39 -0.24
N SER A 199 -3.97 6.50 -1.12
CA SER A 199 -4.78 5.52 -1.82
C SER A 199 -4.35 4.10 -1.45
N ALA A 200 -5.29 3.24 -1.07
CA ALA A 200 -5.03 1.82 -0.80
C ALA A 200 -6.30 0.99 -1.01
N MET A 201 -6.17 -0.19 -1.63
CA MET A 201 -7.29 -1.14 -1.84
C MET A 201 -8.55 -0.53 -2.48
N GLY A 202 -8.40 0.54 -3.28
CA GLY A 202 -9.50 1.20 -4.01
C GLY A 202 -10.19 2.31 -3.21
N GLU A 203 -9.72 2.59 -2.00
CA GLU A 203 -10.18 3.70 -1.15
C GLU A 203 -9.11 4.82 -1.17
N GLU A 204 -9.55 6.07 -1.24
CA GLU A 204 -8.69 7.26 -1.26
C GLU A 204 -9.16 8.26 -0.19
N GLN A 205 -8.21 8.83 0.54
CA GLN A 205 -8.50 9.84 1.57
C GLN A 205 -7.35 10.83 1.72
N ILE A 206 -7.69 12.10 1.96
CA ILE A 206 -6.73 13.14 2.30
C ILE A 206 -6.19 12.85 3.71
N CYS A 207 -4.88 12.70 3.85
CA CYS A 207 -4.23 12.31 5.11
C CYS A 207 -3.33 13.39 5.72
N ALA A 208 -2.87 14.35 4.91
CA ALA A 208 -2.01 15.42 5.37
C ALA A 208 -2.21 16.68 4.52
N LEU A 209 -1.91 17.82 5.11
CA LEU A 209 -1.75 19.09 4.42
C LEU A 209 -0.30 19.58 4.57
N LYS A 210 0.15 20.36 3.60
CA LYS A 210 1.44 21.02 3.60
C LYS A 210 1.26 22.41 2.99
N ASP A 211 1.60 23.42 3.77
CA ASP A 211 1.55 24.80 3.31
C ASP A 211 2.79 25.08 2.46
N ILE A 212 2.57 25.47 1.21
CA ILE A 212 3.61 26.07 0.38
C ILE A 212 3.49 27.56 0.61
N GLY A 213 4.23 28.09 1.58
CA GLY A 213 4.27 29.55 1.77
C GLY A 213 4.60 30.29 0.46
N PRO A 214 4.24 31.57 0.35
CA PRO A 214 4.52 32.34 -0.87
C PRO A 214 6.02 32.30 -1.17
N LYS A 215 6.36 31.92 -2.41
CA LYS A 215 7.74 31.97 -2.94
C LYS A 215 8.25 33.39 -3.06
#